data_AF-A0A7N0UCL6-F1
#
_entry.id   AF-A0A7N0UCL6-F1
#
_cell.length_a   1.000
_cell.length_b   1.000
_cell.length_c   1.000
_cell.angle_alpha   90.00
_cell.angle_beta   90.00
_cell.angle_gamma   90.00
#
_symmetry.space_group_name_H-M   'P 1'
#
loop_
_entity.id
_entity.type
_entity.pdbx_description
1 polymer ?
#
loop_
_entity_poly.entity_id
_entity_poly.type
_entity_poly.pdbx_seq_one_letter_code
_entity_poly.pdbx_strand_id
1 'polypeptide(L)'
;MAPTPPAPPTAAAGIHPVAPLRSSSSGILLTKLVLRALTIALTFIALLVLTTNTLTVIYLGDYGTLTPMKVKFNDVISYRYMLFTILLGLLYSLLQTALTAFHLSSGKRISNILVYLDFFGDIVLLYALATGAAAGFAISIDLGEHLKDYEKFLAKGNASASMLLLGSICSVVSLVFSSFGLEQRF
;
A
#
# COMPACT_ATOMS: atom_id res chain seq x y z
N MET A 1 -46.04 57.52 25.67
CA MET A 1 -44.82 57.07 26.34
C MET A 1 -45.07 55.62 26.75
N ALA A 2 -44.61 54.66 25.94
CA ALA A 2 -44.88 53.24 26.13
C ALA A 2 -43.64 52.55 26.77
N PRO A 3 -43.82 51.55 27.65
CA PRO A 3 -42.71 50.88 28.32
C PRO A 3 -41.93 49.99 27.34
N THR A 4 -40.61 50.05 27.42
CA THR A 4 -39.68 49.23 26.62
C THR A 4 -39.75 47.75 27.02
N PRO A 5 -39.67 46.81 26.06
CA PRO A 5 -39.70 45.38 26.34
C PRO A 5 -38.42 44.90 27.07
N PRO A 6 -38.51 43.86 27.91
CA PRO A 6 -37.37 43.33 28.66
C PRO A 6 -36.35 42.63 27.75
N ALA A 7 -35.07 42.79 28.08
CA ALA A 7 -33.94 42.22 27.35
C ALA A 7 -33.94 40.68 27.40
N PRO A 8 -33.54 40.00 26.32
CA PRO A 8 -33.45 38.54 26.29
C PRO A 8 -32.28 38.01 27.16
N PRO A 9 -32.42 36.82 27.76
CA PRO A 9 -31.43 36.25 28.65
C PRO A 9 -30.13 35.87 27.92
N THR A 10 -29.01 36.30 28.50
CA THR A 10 -27.64 35.98 28.10
C THR A 10 -27.39 34.48 28.21
N ALA A 11 -27.53 33.75 27.10
CA ALA A 11 -27.10 32.36 26.99
C ALA A 11 -25.56 32.32 26.90
N ALA A 12 -24.92 32.22 28.06
CA ALA A 12 -23.52 31.85 28.20
C ALA A 12 -23.35 30.38 27.76
N ALA A 13 -23.34 30.14 26.45
CA ALA A 13 -22.85 28.89 25.89
C ALA A 13 -21.33 28.94 25.90
N GLY A 14 -20.74 28.53 27.02
CA GLY A 14 -19.32 28.18 27.08
C GLY A 14 -19.07 27.06 26.08
N ILE A 15 -18.60 27.43 24.88
CA ILE A 15 -17.94 26.50 23.97
C ILE A 15 -16.67 26.09 24.71
N HIS A 16 -16.73 24.96 25.41
CA HIS A 16 -15.51 24.26 25.81
C HIS A 16 -14.73 24.01 24.52
N PRO A 17 -13.52 24.53 24.34
CA PRO A 17 -12.66 24.06 23.27
C PRO A 17 -12.41 22.59 23.57
N VAL A 18 -12.94 21.70 22.72
CA VAL A 18 -12.50 20.31 22.69
C VAL A 18 -11.01 20.39 22.39
N ALA A 19 -10.20 20.18 23.43
CA ALA A 19 -8.76 20.24 23.29
C ALA A 19 -8.38 19.27 22.16
N PRO A 20 -7.73 19.74 21.07
CA PRO A 20 -7.21 18.82 20.09
C PRO A 20 -6.26 17.90 20.85
N LEU A 21 -6.49 16.59 20.77
CA LEU A 21 -5.57 15.58 21.27
C LEU A 21 -4.22 15.89 20.64
N ARG A 22 -3.35 16.54 21.40
CA ARG A 22 -2.00 16.94 21.00
C ARG A 22 -1.16 15.67 20.92
N SER A 23 -1.41 14.88 19.89
CA SER A 23 -0.57 13.78 19.48
C SER A 23 0.82 14.36 19.19
N SER A 24 1.80 13.89 19.94
CA SER A 24 3.18 14.36 19.85
C SER A 24 3.69 14.21 18.42
N SER A 25 4.08 15.33 17.78
CA SER A 25 4.53 15.40 16.38
C SER A 25 5.63 14.38 16.03
N SER A 26 6.45 13.96 17.01
CA SER A 26 7.50 12.95 16.81
C SER A 26 6.94 11.53 16.72
N GLY A 27 5.85 11.22 17.41
CA GLY A 27 5.20 9.91 17.38
C GLY A 27 4.60 9.59 16.02
N ILE A 28 3.91 10.56 15.40
CA ILE A 28 3.31 10.41 14.06
C ILE A 28 4.39 10.15 12.99
N LEU A 29 5.52 10.86 13.08
CA LEU A 29 6.65 10.68 12.16
C LEU A 29 7.30 9.30 12.31
N LEU A 30 7.51 8.84 13.55
CA LEU A 30 8.06 7.51 13.81
C LEU A 30 7.11 6.41 13.32
N THR A 31 5.81 6.53 13.61
CA THR A 31 4.78 5.59 13.14
C THR A 31 4.77 5.49 11.63
N LYS A 32 4.75 6.63 10.91
CA LYS A 32 4.83 6.63 9.45
C LYS A 32 6.10 5.95 8.93
N LEU A 33 7.25 6.22 9.52
CA LEU A 33 8.52 5.64 9.09
C LEU A 33 8.50 4.11 9.26
N VAL A 34 7.97 3.62 10.38
CA VAL A 34 7.82 2.19 10.65
C VAL A 34 6.86 1.53 9.65
N LEU A 35 5.70 2.13 9.39
CA LEU A 35 4.73 1.58 8.43
C LEU A 35 5.31 1.53 7.01
N ARG A 36 6.12 2.52 6.64
CA ARG A 36 6.78 2.57 5.34
C ARG A 36 7.85 1.50 5.20
N ALA A 37 8.67 1.31 6.23
CA ALA A 37 9.63 0.22 6.27
C ALA A 37 8.93 -1.15 6.21
N LEU A 38 7.81 -1.31 6.90
CA LEU A 38 6.99 -2.51 6.85
C LEU A 38 6.41 -2.75 5.45
N THR A 39 5.92 -1.70 4.79
CA THR A 39 5.39 -1.78 3.41
C THR A 39 6.48 -2.21 2.43
N ILE A 40 7.69 -1.65 2.55
CA ILE A 40 8.85 -2.05 1.75
C ILE A 40 9.17 -3.52 1.98
N ALA A 41 9.25 -3.96 3.24
CA ALA A 41 9.55 -5.35 3.58
C ALA A 41 8.49 -6.32 3.00
N LEU A 42 7.20 -6.03 3.19
CA LEU A 42 6.12 -6.86 2.66
C LEU A 42 6.14 -6.93 1.12
N THR A 43 6.34 -5.78 0.46
CA THR A 43 6.42 -5.71 -1.01
C THR A 43 7.66 -6.45 -1.53
N PHE A 44 8.79 -6.37 -0.82
CA PHE A 44 10.00 -7.10 -1.17
C PHE A 44 9.84 -8.61 -0.99
N ILE A 45 9.22 -9.07 0.09
CA ILE A 45 8.96 -10.50 0.28
C ILE A 45 8.00 -11.01 -0.80
N ALA A 46 6.97 -10.22 -1.14
CA ALA A 46 6.06 -10.55 -2.24
C ALA A 46 6.80 -10.70 -3.58
N LEU A 47 7.79 -9.85 -3.87
CA LEU A 47 8.67 -9.96 -5.04
C LEU A 47 9.44 -11.29 -5.04
N LEU A 48 10.05 -11.67 -3.92
CA LEU A 48 10.80 -12.93 -3.79
C LEU A 48 9.90 -14.15 -4.01
N VAL A 49 8.72 -14.15 -3.40
CA VAL A 49 7.74 -15.24 -3.55
C VAL A 49 7.27 -15.35 -5.01
N LEU A 50 6.99 -14.22 -5.67
CA LEU A 50 6.53 -14.22 -7.06
C LEU A 50 7.62 -14.68 -8.03
N THR A 51 8.83 -14.16 -7.89
CA THR A 51 9.95 -14.46 -8.80
C THR A 51 10.44 -15.90 -8.71
N THR A 52 10.28 -16.54 -7.54
CA THR A 52 10.56 -17.96 -7.34
C THR A 52 9.40 -18.87 -7.75
N ASN A 53 8.29 -18.31 -8.24
CA ASN A 53 7.13 -19.09 -8.65
C ASN A 53 7.33 -19.68 -10.05
N THR A 54 7.48 -21.00 -10.09
CA THR A 54 7.58 -21.78 -11.32
C THR A 54 6.79 -23.08 -11.19
N LEU A 55 6.10 -23.45 -12.26
CA LEU A 55 5.38 -24.71 -12.39
C LEU A 55 6.07 -25.57 -13.46
N THR A 56 6.07 -26.89 -13.26
CA THR A 56 6.47 -27.86 -14.30
C THR A 56 5.28 -28.77 -14.55
N VAL A 57 4.73 -28.73 -15.76
CA VAL A 57 3.59 -29.54 -16.19
C VAL A 57 4.10 -30.62 -17.15
N ILE A 58 3.64 -31.84 -16.99
CA ILE A 58 3.98 -32.95 -17.89
C ILE A 58 2.83 -33.09 -18.89
N TYR A 59 3.13 -33.09 -20.19
CA TYR A 59 2.15 -33.30 -21.26
C TYR A 59 2.59 -34.42 -22.20
N LEU A 60 1.62 -35.09 -22.82
CA LEU A 60 1.90 -36.05 -23.91
C LEU A 60 2.27 -35.26 -25.16
N GLY A 61 3.49 -35.43 -25.64
CA GLY A 61 3.95 -34.93 -26.93
C GLY A 61 3.44 -35.77 -28.10
N ASP A 62 3.70 -35.28 -29.32
CA ASP A 62 3.22 -35.81 -30.61
C ASP A 62 3.52 -37.31 -30.84
N TYR A 63 4.54 -37.84 -30.16
CA TYR A 63 4.99 -39.24 -30.27
C TYR A 63 4.62 -40.09 -29.04
N GLY A 64 3.68 -39.64 -28.20
CA GLY A 64 3.33 -40.32 -26.94
C GLY A 64 4.40 -40.20 -25.85
N THR A 65 5.38 -39.31 -26.01
CA THR A 65 6.43 -39.06 -25.03
C THR A 65 5.98 -38.03 -24.00
N LEU A 66 6.18 -38.33 -22.72
CA LEU A 66 5.91 -37.39 -21.64
C LEU A 66 7.02 -36.33 -21.60
N THR A 67 6.68 -35.09 -21.93
CA THR A 67 7.64 -33.97 -21.95
C THR A 67 7.30 -32.94 -20.87
N PRO A 68 8.29 -32.47 -20.08
CA PRO A 68 8.06 -31.44 -19.07
C PRO A 68 8.09 -30.03 -19.69
N MET A 69 6.98 -29.29 -19.58
CA MET A 69 6.92 -27.85 -19.84
C MET A 69 7.10 -27.08 -18.55
N LYS A 70 8.04 -26.14 -18.52
CA LYS A 70 8.23 -25.24 -17.38
C LYS A 70 7.50 -23.92 -17.64
N VAL A 71 6.43 -23.68 -16.88
CA VAL A 71 5.68 -22.41 -16.89
C VAL A 71 6.22 -21.53 -15.75
N LYS A 72 6.63 -20.31 -16.07
CA LYS A 72 7.12 -19.33 -15.09
C LYS A 72 6.05 -18.29 -14.78
N PHE A 73 6.22 -17.58 -13.67
CA PHE A 73 5.36 -16.42 -13.35
C PHE A 73 5.31 -15.39 -14.49
N ASN A 74 6.40 -15.21 -15.24
CA ASN A 74 6.47 -14.25 -16.34
C ASN A 74 5.67 -14.69 -17.59
N ASP A 75 5.23 -15.94 -17.66
CA ASP A 75 4.40 -16.41 -18.78
C ASP A 75 2.91 -16.09 -18.55
N VAL A 76 2.54 -15.71 -17.32
CA VAL A 76 1.17 -15.40 -16.91
C VAL A 76 0.98 -13.88 -16.87
N ILE A 77 0.06 -13.35 -17.68
CA ILE A 77 -0.17 -11.90 -17.80
C ILE A 77 -0.52 -11.23 -16.46
N SER A 78 -1.33 -11.90 -15.64
CA SER A 78 -1.72 -11.39 -14.32
C SER A 78 -0.53 -11.27 -13.36
N TYR A 79 0.39 -12.23 -13.38
CA TYR A 79 1.62 -12.17 -12.59
C TYR A 79 2.65 -11.18 -13.14
N ARG A 80 2.70 -10.96 -14.46
CA ARG A 80 3.47 -9.86 -15.03
C ARG A 80 2.96 -8.51 -14.54
N TYR A 81 1.64 -8.28 -14.56
CA TYR A 81 1.05 -7.06 -14.04
C TYR A 81 1.35 -6.88 -12.55
N MET A 82 1.17 -7.94 -11.73
CA MET A 82 1.53 -7.92 -10.31
C MET A 82 3.03 -7.59 -10.09
N LEU A 83 3.93 -8.13 -10.91
CA LEU A 83 5.35 -7.78 -10.88
C LEU A 83 5.58 -6.29 -11.14
N PHE A 84 4.92 -5.71 -12.15
CA PHE A 84 5.03 -4.28 -12.45
C PHE A 84 4.59 -3.41 -11.27
N THR A 85 3.46 -3.73 -10.64
CA THR A 85 2.96 -2.98 -9.47
C THR A 85 3.89 -3.12 -8.27
N ILE A 86 4.49 -4.30 -8.05
CA ILE A 86 5.52 -4.53 -7.03
C ILE A 86 6.74 -3.63 -7.25
N LEU A 87 7.27 -3.61 -8.47
CA LEU A 87 8.45 -2.83 -8.82
C LEU A 87 8.18 -1.33 -8.71
N LEU A 88 7.01 -0.87 -9.16
CA LEU A 88 6.58 0.52 -9.01
C LEU A 88 6.51 0.91 -7.54
N GLY A 89 5.92 0.03 -6.71
CA GLY A 89 5.79 0.28 -5.28
C GLY A 89 7.12 0.32 -4.53
N LEU A 90 8.05 -0.58 -4.86
CA LEU A 90 9.41 -0.57 -4.33
C LEU A 90 10.20 0.67 -4.77
N LEU A 91 10.16 1.00 -6.06
CA LEU A 91 10.89 2.15 -6.59
C LEU A 91 10.40 3.45 -5.97
N TYR A 92 9.08 3.64 -5.88
CA TYR A 92 8.48 4.80 -5.24
C TYR A 92 8.86 4.88 -3.75
N SER A 93 8.74 3.76 -3.02
CA SER A 93 9.08 3.70 -1.60
C SER A 93 10.57 3.97 -1.34
N LEU A 94 11.48 3.51 -2.20
CA LEU A 94 12.90 3.81 -2.09
C LEU A 94 13.19 5.29 -2.38
N LEU A 95 12.61 5.83 -3.45
CA LEU A 95 12.80 7.23 -3.84
C LEU A 95 12.35 8.19 -2.74
N GLN A 96 11.15 8.03 -2.21
CA GLN A 96 10.62 8.90 -1.17
C GLN A 96 11.33 8.65 0.18
N THR A 97 12.05 7.53 0.38
CA THR A 97 12.90 7.32 1.59
C THR A 97 14.23 8.06 1.43
N ALA A 98 14.83 7.98 0.24
CA ALA A 98 16.06 8.69 -0.10
C ALA A 98 15.85 10.21 -0.05
N LEU A 99 14.73 10.72 -0.57
CA LEU A 99 14.37 12.14 -0.49
C LEU A 99 14.23 12.62 0.95
N THR A 100 13.57 11.84 1.82
CA THR A 100 13.46 12.16 3.25
C THR A 100 14.83 12.17 3.94
N ALA A 101 15.69 11.19 3.64
CA ALA A 101 17.05 11.12 4.20
C ALA A 101 17.94 12.28 3.74
N PHE A 102 17.90 12.63 2.46
CA PHE A 102 18.65 13.77 1.90
C PHE A 102 18.20 15.09 2.54
N HIS A 103 16.90 15.23 2.77
CA HIS A 103 16.32 16.42 3.40
C HIS A 103 16.72 16.54 4.88
N LEU A 104 16.72 15.42 5.61
CA LEU A 104 17.24 15.35 6.99
C LEU A 104 18.72 15.75 7.06
N SER A 105 19.55 15.30 6.12
CA SER A 105 20.97 15.64 6.07
C SER A 105 21.25 17.08 5.67
N SER A 106 20.36 17.71 4.89
CA SER A 106 20.55 19.08 4.40
C SER A 106 20.20 20.16 5.44
N GLY A 107 19.64 19.80 6.60
CA GLY A 107 19.28 20.73 7.69
C GLY A 107 18.22 21.78 7.33
N LYS A 108 17.68 21.75 6.11
CA LYS A 108 16.71 22.70 5.59
C LYS A 108 15.32 22.32 6.09
N ARG A 109 14.48 23.30 6.45
CA ARG A 109 13.08 23.04 6.87
C ARG A 109 12.36 22.17 5.82
N ILE A 110 11.61 21.14 6.26
CA ILE A 110 10.80 20.28 5.38
C ILE A 110 9.91 21.18 4.52
N SER A 111 10.14 21.16 3.21
CA SER A 111 9.33 21.92 2.25
C SER A 111 7.91 21.37 2.28
N ASN A 112 6.90 22.26 2.31
CA ASN A 112 5.50 21.84 2.23
C ASN A 112 5.23 20.95 1.00
N ILE A 113 5.98 21.13 -0.09
CA ILE A 113 5.90 20.29 -1.31
C ILE A 113 6.19 18.81 -1.02
N LEU A 114 7.15 18.51 -0.14
CA LEU A 114 7.51 17.12 0.19
C LEU A 114 6.38 16.42 0.94
N VAL A 115 5.64 17.15 1.78
CA VAL A 115 4.48 16.60 2.50
C VAL A 115 3.34 16.26 1.53
N TYR A 116 3.10 17.09 0.53
CA TYR A 116 2.10 16.81 -0.50
C TYR A 116 2.51 15.65 -1.43
N LEU A 117 3.79 15.56 -1.80
CA LEU A 117 4.29 14.42 -2.58
C LEU A 117 4.21 13.12 -1.78
N ASP A 118 4.53 13.13 -0.49
CA ASP A 118 4.39 12.00 0.42
C ASP A 118 2.94 11.49 0.44
N PHE A 119 1.99 12.41 0.62
CA PHE A 119 0.56 12.08 0.63
C PHE A 119 0.05 11.56 -0.72
N PHE A 120 0.34 12.25 -1.83
CA PHE A 120 -0.16 11.85 -3.15
C PHE A 120 0.44 10.53 -3.61
N GLY A 121 1.74 10.32 -3.39
CA GLY A 121 2.33 9.08 -3.83
C GLY A 121 2.02 7.89 -2.90
N ASP A 122 1.69 8.10 -1.63
CA ASP A 122 1.07 7.05 -0.79
C ASP A 122 -0.30 6.60 -1.36
N ILE A 123 -1.06 7.52 -1.97
CA ILE A 123 -2.30 7.18 -2.70
C ILE A 123 -1.99 6.33 -3.94
N VAL A 124 -1.01 6.75 -4.76
CA VAL A 124 -0.61 5.99 -5.96
C VAL A 124 -0.11 4.60 -5.58
N LEU A 125 0.70 4.50 -4.52
CA LEU A 125 1.24 3.25 -3.99
C LEU A 125 0.12 2.31 -3.54
N LEU A 126 -0.86 2.83 -2.80
CA LEU A 126 -2.06 2.12 -2.37
C LEU A 126 -2.79 1.48 -3.57
N TYR A 127 -3.16 2.28 -4.58
CA TYR A 127 -3.88 1.77 -5.74
C TYR A 127 -3.06 0.77 -6.56
N ALA A 128 -1.76 1.02 -6.73
CA ALA A 128 -0.87 0.11 -7.44
C ALA A 128 -0.77 -1.25 -6.74
N LEU A 129 -0.49 -1.28 -5.43
CA LEU A 129 -0.38 -2.51 -4.64
C LEU A 129 -1.72 -3.27 -4.59
N ALA A 130 -2.84 -2.56 -4.39
CA ALA A 130 -4.17 -3.17 -4.33
C ALA A 130 -4.57 -3.81 -5.66
N THR A 131 -4.39 -3.11 -6.79
CA THR A 131 -4.72 -3.66 -8.12
C THR A 131 -3.77 -4.80 -8.51
N GLY A 132 -2.49 -4.71 -8.13
CA GLY A 132 -1.52 -5.79 -8.29
C GLY A 132 -1.93 -7.07 -7.55
N ALA A 133 -2.32 -6.93 -6.27
CA ALA A 133 -2.85 -8.03 -5.47
C ALA A 133 -4.10 -8.65 -6.12
N ALA A 134 -5.04 -7.80 -6.55
CA ALA A 134 -6.27 -8.24 -7.20
C ALA A 134 -5.99 -9.05 -8.48
N ALA A 135 -5.07 -8.59 -9.34
CA ALA A 135 -4.65 -9.35 -10.52
C ALA A 135 -4.02 -10.70 -10.14
N GLY A 136 -3.18 -10.72 -9.09
CA GLY A 136 -2.58 -11.95 -8.56
C GLY A 136 -3.61 -12.96 -8.01
N PHE A 137 -4.74 -12.48 -7.47
CA PHE A 137 -5.83 -13.36 -7.04
C PHE A 137 -6.76 -13.77 -8.19
N ALA A 138 -6.98 -12.90 -9.18
CA ALA A 138 -7.89 -13.16 -10.29
C ALA A 138 -7.52 -14.44 -11.07
N ILE A 139 -6.22 -14.67 -11.29
CA ILE A 139 -5.74 -15.90 -11.97
C ILE A 139 -6.10 -17.19 -11.22
N SER A 140 -6.22 -17.11 -9.89
CA SER A 140 -6.63 -18.27 -9.09
C SER A 140 -8.11 -18.58 -9.23
N ILE A 141 -8.93 -17.59 -9.56
CA ILE A 141 -10.35 -17.81 -9.88
C ILE A 141 -10.44 -18.49 -11.26
N ASP A 142 -9.67 -17.99 -12.23
CA ASP A 142 -9.69 -18.51 -13.61
C ASP A 142 -9.16 -19.95 -13.74
N LEU A 143 -8.10 -20.31 -13.00
CA LEU A 143 -7.45 -21.63 -13.11
C LEU A 143 -7.76 -22.59 -11.95
N GLY A 144 -8.18 -22.06 -10.80
CA GLY A 144 -8.30 -22.84 -9.56
C GLY A 144 -9.40 -23.89 -9.57
N GLU A 145 -10.50 -23.66 -10.31
CA GLU A 145 -11.60 -24.64 -10.41
C GLU A 145 -11.31 -25.77 -11.39
N HIS A 146 -10.36 -25.58 -12.33
CA HIS A 146 -10.21 -26.47 -13.48
C HIS A 146 -8.93 -27.30 -13.49
N LEU A 147 -7.87 -26.92 -12.76
CA LEU A 147 -6.54 -27.52 -12.94
C LEU A 147 -5.78 -27.78 -11.62
N LYS A 148 -5.93 -29.00 -11.07
CA LYS A 148 -5.20 -29.46 -9.86
C LYS A 148 -3.68 -29.36 -9.98
N ASP A 149 -3.15 -29.54 -11.19
CA ASP A 149 -1.69 -29.46 -11.43
C ASP A 149 -1.13 -28.06 -11.14
N TYR A 150 -1.97 -27.04 -11.09
CA TYR A 150 -1.60 -25.64 -10.88
C TYR A 150 -1.74 -25.19 -9.43
N GLU A 151 -2.29 -26.03 -8.54
CA GLU A 151 -2.61 -25.66 -7.16
C GLU A 151 -1.40 -25.08 -6.41
N LYS A 152 -0.24 -25.73 -6.50
CA LYS A 152 1.00 -25.24 -5.85
C LYS A 152 1.49 -23.92 -6.42
N PHE A 153 1.31 -23.71 -7.73
CA PHE A 153 1.72 -22.50 -8.43
C PHE A 153 0.79 -21.32 -8.08
N LEU A 154 -0.52 -21.57 -8.06
CA LEU A 154 -1.54 -20.61 -7.63
C LEU A 154 -1.40 -20.28 -6.15
N ALA A 155 -1.16 -21.25 -5.28
CA ALA A 155 -0.95 -21.03 -3.85
C ALA A 155 0.24 -20.11 -3.58
N LYS A 156 1.36 -20.29 -4.29
CA LYS A 156 2.52 -19.38 -4.21
C LYS A 156 2.19 -17.98 -4.72
N GLY A 157 1.49 -17.87 -5.85
CA GLY A 157 1.04 -16.59 -6.37
C GLY A 157 0.10 -15.85 -5.41
N ASN A 158 -0.85 -16.57 -4.79
CA ASN A 158 -1.76 -16.05 -3.79
C ASN A 158 -1.02 -15.61 -2.52
N ALA A 159 0.02 -16.35 -2.10
CA ALA A 159 0.85 -15.93 -0.97
C ALA A 159 1.53 -14.58 -1.25
N SER A 160 2.08 -14.40 -2.46
CA SER A 160 2.64 -13.12 -2.90
C SER A 160 1.58 -12.00 -2.95
N ALA A 161 0.42 -12.28 -3.56
CA ALA A 161 -0.70 -11.33 -3.64
C ALA A 161 -1.20 -10.90 -2.25
N SER A 162 -1.24 -11.83 -1.29
CA SER A 162 -1.65 -11.57 0.09
C SER A 162 -0.66 -10.64 0.81
N MET A 163 0.64 -10.85 0.61
CA MET A 163 1.67 -9.95 1.13
C MET A 163 1.57 -8.55 0.52
N LEU A 164 1.23 -8.47 -0.76
CA LEU A 164 0.96 -7.20 -1.44
C LEU A 164 -0.24 -6.46 -0.85
N LEU A 165 -1.32 -7.20 -0.58
CA LEU A 165 -2.52 -6.66 0.05
C LEU A 165 -2.20 -6.14 1.47
N LEU A 166 -1.43 -6.89 2.26
CA LEU A 166 -0.98 -6.44 3.58
C LEU A 166 -0.13 -5.15 3.48
N GLY A 167 0.77 -5.07 2.49
CA GLY A 167 1.52 -3.84 2.20
C GLY A 167 0.60 -2.67 1.82
N SER A 168 -0.45 -2.94 1.03
CA SER A 168 -1.47 -1.97 0.67
C SER A 168 -2.23 -1.45 1.91
N ILE A 169 -2.64 -2.32 2.83
CA ILE A 169 -3.31 -1.93 4.07
C ILE A 169 -2.37 -1.06 4.93
N CYS A 170 -1.10 -1.43 5.02
CA CYS A 170 -0.09 -0.63 5.72
C CYS A 170 0.03 0.79 5.11
N SER A 171 -0.06 0.90 3.79
CA SER A 171 -0.08 2.18 3.08
C SER A 171 -1.33 3.01 3.42
N VAL A 172 -2.52 2.37 3.51
CA VAL A 172 -3.76 3.06 3.95
C VAL A 172 -3.58 3.66 5.35
N VAL A 173 -3.03 2.88 6.28
CA VAL A 173 -2.84 3.36 7.65
C VAL A 173 -1.86 4.54 7.67
N SER A 174 -0.81 4.50 6.84
CA SER A 174 0.14 5.62 6.68
C SER A 174 -0.55 6.89 6.16
N LEU A 175 -1.46 6.74 5.19
CA LEU A 175 -2.23 7.83 4.62
C LEU A 175 -3.13 8.50 5.68
N VAL A 176 -3.79 7.72 6.52
CA VAL A 176 -4.64 8.22 7.61
C VAL A 176 -3.82 9.06 8.60
N PHE A 177 -2.66 8.57 9.04
CA PHE A 177 -1.75 9.34 9.88
C PHE A 177 -1.21 10.59 9.19
N SER A 178 -1.03 10.55 7.87
CA SER A 178 -0.66 11.71 7.05
C SER A 178 -1.73 12.79 7.06
N SER A 179 -3.00 12.40 6.93
CA SER A 179 -4.14 13.31 6.92
C SER A 179 -4.26 14.10 8.23
N PHE A 180 -4.16 13.43 9.37
CA PHE A 180 -4.19 14.10 10.68
C PHE A 180 -3.04 15.10 10.87
N GLY A 181 -1.86 14.81 10.32
CA GLY A 181 -0.72 15.74 10.34
C GLY A 181 -0.91 16.97 9.43
N LEU A 182 -1.72 16.85 8.37
CA LEU A 182 -2.05 17.94 7.47
C LEU A 182 -3.08 18.88 8.10
N GLU A 183 -4.12 18.34 8.74
CA GLU A 183 -5.16 19.11 9.43
C GLU A 183 -4.59 20.00 10.56
N GLN A 184 -3.55 19.56 11.26
CA GLN A 184 -2.90 20.36 12.31
C GLN A 184 -2.05 21.54 11.80
N ARG A 185 -1.86 21.67 10.48
CA ARG A 185 -1.10 22.78 9.87
C ARG A 185 -1.98 23.87 9.26
N PHE A 186 -3.30 23.69 9.24
CA PHE A 186 -4.32 24.68 8.87
C PHE A 186 -5.03 25.19 10.12
#